data_AF-A0A3D2UB51-F1
#
_entry.id   AF-A0A3D2UB51-F1
#
_cell.length_a   1.000
_cell.length_b   1.000
_cell.length_c   1.000
_cell.angle_alpha   90.00
_cell.angle_beta   90.00
_cell.angle_gamma   90.00
#
_symmetry.space_group_name_H-M   'P 1'
#
loop_
_entity.id
_entity.type
_entity.pdbx_description
1 polymer ?
#
loop_
_entity_poly.entity_id
_entity_poly.type
_entity_poly.pdbx_seq_one_letter_code
_entity_poly.pdbx_strand_id
1 'polypeptide(L)'
;MPNHLNFRHSQLVLLALVITGTLVTDPAGLLAQDKKTAAKKTEPAKKADKTATKTTRRQRPADALREARGKLKTLIPFQAEIVETVVVRGKKFRATGKYMQGQGNKLRLEFDLEVGRTKGALVQVCDGTTLYTQQKIGVAVQATKRDVPRILNELKRMSSGPRPRPGEFEADLGLGGLAALLESLDQSMSFIRQREQTFQKRPFVIIEGTWNATFLEKLTDDDQADDAGLPEYVPDRVRVYIDKTTRFPHRIVYLKKATGQKVLRPMVSLEFRNVQVNAPLTDASFVFKPDPSVRVQDVTNAFIQQIKQQVQSGGAAASGESGRTGNSPSPR
;
A
#
# COMPACT_ATOMS: atom_id res chain seq x y z
N MET A 1 -22.29 21.83 28.03
CA MET A 1 -21.54 22.24 26.82
C MET A 1 -20.93 20.99 26.23
N PRO A 2 -21.33 20.53 25.03
CA PRO A 2 -20.82 19.26 24.52
C PRO A 2 -19.45 19.45 23.89
N ASN A 3 -18.51 18.63 24.38
CA ASN A 3 -17.12 18.56 23.99
C ASN A 3 -16.96 18.17 22.51
N HIS A 4 -16.13 18.93 21.80
CA HIS A 4 -15.64 18.59 20.46
C HIS A 4 -14.67 17.40 20.56
N LEU A 5 -15.06 16.24 20.00
CA LEU A 5 -14.15 15.13 19.74
C LEU A 5 -13.18 15.51 18.60
N ASN A 6 -11.91 15.73 18.95
CA ASN A 6 -10.82 15.90 17.99
C ASN A 6 -10.44 14.54 17.38
N PHE A 7 -10.95 14.24 16.18
CA PHE A 7 -10.45 13.11 15.38
C PHE A 7 -9.11 13.49 14.73
N ARG A 8 -8.01 12.93 15.26
CA ARG A 8 -6.66 13.17 14.75
C ARG A 8 -5.90 11.84 14.64
N HIS A 9 -5.50 11.52 13.40
CA HIS A 9 -4.32 10.72 12.99
C HIS A 9 -4.42 9.18 12.94
N SER A 10 -4.91 8.66 11.80
CA SER A 10 -4.28 7.52 11.11
C SER A 10 -4.76 7.50 9.65
N GLN A 11 -4.14 8.31 8.79
CA GLN A 11 -4.37 8.21 7.35
C GLN A 11 -3.37 7.20 6.77
N LEU A 12 -3.81 5.94 6.67
CA LEU A 12 -3.32 5.06 5.63
C LEU A 12 -3.60 5.74 4.29
N VAL A 13 -2.58 6.34 3.69
CA VAL A 13 -2.63 6.83 2.31
C VAL A 13 -2.58 5.62 1.39
N LEU A 14 -3.71 4.91 1.29
CA LEU A 14 -4.16 4.44 0.01
C LEU A 14 -4.93 5.58 -0.64
N LEU A 15 -4.94 5.63 -1.97
CA LEU A 15 -5.65 6.64 -2.76
C LEU A 15 -7.18 6.47 -2.66
N ALA A 16 -7.73 6.41 -1.45
CA ALA A 16 -9.13 6.65 -1.21
C ALA A 16 -9.33 8.17 -1.29
N LEU A 17 -9.66 8.66 -2.49
CA LEU A 17 -10.35 9.93 -2.65
C LEU A 17 -11.52 9.95 -1.66
N VAL A 18 -11.34 10.71 -0.57
CA VAL A 18 -12.34 10.90 0.47
C VAL A 18 -13.48 11.69 -0.15
N ILE A 19 -14.49 10.99 -0.67
CA ILE A 19 -15.77 11.59 -1.05
C ILE A 19 -16.61 11.67 0.23
N THR A 20 -16.60 12.84 0.88
CA THR A 20 -17.51 13.18 1.98
C THR A 20 -18.86 13.69 1.45
N GLY A 21 -19.97 13.08 1.92
CA GLY A 21 -21.37 13.56 1.83
C GLY A 21 -22.16 13.05 0.61
N THR A 22 -23.44 12.64 0.64
CA THR A 22 -24.55 12.63 1.63
C THR A 22 -25.54 11.48 1.27
N LEU A 23 -26.36 11.05 2.24
CA LEU A 23 -27.31 9.92 2.18
C LEU A 23 -28.40 10.04 1.09
N VAL A 24 -28.83 8.89 0.54
CA VAL A 24 -30.24 8.41 0.52
C VAL A 24 -30.21 6.86 0.56
N THR A 25 -31.03 6.27 1.43
CA THR A 25 -31.24 4.83 1.68
C THR A 25 -32.35 4.26 0.78
N ASP A 26 -32.17 3.05 0.22
CA ASP A 26 -33.06 1.89 0.47
C ASP A 26 -32.67 0.62 -0.34
N PRO A 27 -33.09 -0.59 0.09
CA PRO A 27 -32.39 -1.85 -0.19
C PRO A 27 -33.17 -2.87 -1.04
N ALA A 28 -32.44 -3.76 -1.73
CA ALA A 28 -32.83 -5.11 -2.18
C ALA A 28 -31.60 -5.70 -2.90
N GLY A 29 -31.18 -6.95 -2.86
CA GLY A 29 -31.76 -8.25 -2.49
C GLY A 29 -31.13 -9.32 -3.42
N LEU A 30 -31.09 -10.58 -2.98
CA LEU A 30 -30.65 -11.85 -3.65
C LEU A 30 -29.15 -12.21 -3.57
N LEU A 31 -28.71 -13.30 -2.90
CA LEU A 31 -28.97 -14.76 -3.07
C LEU A 31 -28.51 -15.27 -4.46
N ALA A 32 -27.83 -16.40 -4.68
CA ALA A 32 -27.50 -17.55 -3.86
C ALA A 32 -26.27 -18.31 -4.43
N GLN A 33 -25.72 -19.14 -3.54
CA GLN A 33 -25.06 -20.45 -3.65
C GLN A 33 -24.96 -21.16 -5.02
N ASP A 34 -23.82 -21.83 -5.24
CA ASP A 34 -23.88 -23.25 -5.62
C ASP A 34 -22.73 -24.07 -5.03
N LYS A 35 -23.09 -25.26 -4.53
CA LYS A 35 -22.30 -26.22 -3.77
C LYS A 35 -22.34 -27.55 -4.51
N LYS A 36 -21.19 -28.15 -4.85
CA LYS A 36 -21.14 -29.59 -5.16
C LYS A 36 -19.81 -30.24 -4.79
N THR A 37 -19.87 -30.89 -3.63
CA THR A 37 -19.48 -32.26 -3.29
C THR A 37 -18.19 -32.88 -3.85
N ALA A 38 -17.38 -33.33 -2.88
CA ALA A 38 -16.19 -34.16 -3.00
C ALA A 38 -16.50 -35.62 -3.39
N ALA A 39 -15.52 -36.28 -4.00
CA ALA A 39 -15.37 -37.74 -3.93
C ALA A 39 -13.90 -38.08 -3.70
N LYS A 40 -13.66 -38.83 -2.62
CA LYS A 40 -12.38 -39.33 -2.12
C LYS A 40 -12.24 -40.79 -2.57
N LYS A 41 -11.08 -41.19 -3.09
CA LYS A 41 -10.70 -42.60 -3.22
C LYS A 41 -9.23 -42.75 -2.85
N THR A 42 -8.94 -43.77 -2.05
CA THR A 42 -7.71 -43.94 -1.27
C THR A 42 -6.91 -45.14 -1.81
N GLU A 43 -5.57 -44.99 -1.80
CA GLU A 43 -4.48 -45.99 -1.69
C GLU A 43 -4.06 -46.85 -2.92
N PRO A 44 -2.80 -47.38 -2.96
CA PRO A 44 -1.81 -47.52 -1.87
C PRO A 44 -0.39 -46.97 -2.11
N ALA A 45 0.34 -46.89 -0.99
CA ALA A 45 1.71 -46.41 -0.82
C ALA A 45 2.79 -47.30 -1.46
N LYS A 46 3.85 -46.66 -1.99
CA LYS A 46 5.12 -47.34 -2.32
C LYS A 46 6.33 -46.49 -1.92
N LYS A 47 7.07 -47.05 -0.95
CA LYS A 47 8.50 -46.94 -0.60
C LYS A 47 9.21 -45.59 -0.82
N ALA A 48 9.60 -44.99 0.31
CA ALA A 48 10.59 -43.92 0.39
C ALA A 48 11.99 -44.48 0.10
N ASP A 49 12.66 -43.89 -0.88
CA ASP A 49 14.11 -43.97 -1.03
C ASP A 49 14.73 -42.66 -0.53
N LYS A 50 15.73 -42.79 0.34
CA LYS A 50 16.36 -41.68 1.07
C LYS A 50 17.53 -41.16 0.23
N THR A 51 17.28 -40.15 -0.59
CA THR A 51 18.36 -39.37 -1.21
C THR A 51 18.46 -38.01 -0.54
N ALA A 52 19.60 -37.81 0.14
CA ALA A 52 19.98 -36.61 0.86
C ALA A 52 19.74 -35.34 0.03
N THR A 53 18.77 -34.53 0.43
CA THR A 53 18.52 -33.23 -0.17
C THR A 53 19.48 -32.22 0.47
N LYS A 54 20.45 -31.73 -0.32
CA LYS A 54 21.15 -30.46 -0.03
C LYS A 54 20.12 -29.44 0.43
N THR A 55 20.31 -28.90 1.63
CA THR A 55 19.44 -27.90 2.25
C THR A 55 19.38 -26.66 1.38
N THR A 56 18.47 -26.64 0.41
CA THR A 56 18.11 -25.42 -0.32
C THR A 56 17.47 -24.54 0.74
N ARG A 57 18.14 -23.43 1.08
CA ARG A 57 17.61 -22.42 2.01
C ARG A 57 16.16 -22.16 1.62
N ARG A 58 15.22 -22.57 2.47
CA ARG A 58 13.78 -22.42 2.21
C ARG A 58 13.53 -20.94 1.97
N GLN A 59 13.26 -20.55 0.73
CA GLN A 59 13.00 -19.15 0.38
C GLN A 59 11.82 -18.66 1.21
N ARG A 60 12.01 -17.56 1.94
CA ARG A 60 10.94 -16.97 2.73
C ARG A 60 10.01 -16.22 1.79
N PRO A 61 8.69 -16.17 2.03
CA PRO A 61 7.77 -15.40 1.21
C PRO A 61 8.19 -13.94 0.98
N ALA A 62 8.75 -13.28 2.00
CA ALA A 62 9.26 -11.91 1.88
C ALA A 62 10.43 -11.77 0.89
N ASP A 63 11.21 -12.83 0.67
CA ASP A 63 12.36 -12.78 -0.24
C ASP A 63 11.89 -12.53 -1.70
N ALA A 64 10.71 -13.04 -2.10
CA ALA A 64 10.12 -12.76 -3.42
C ALA A 64 9.78 -11.28 -3.62
N LEU A 65 9.29 -10.58 -2.58
CA LEU A 65 9.01 -9.14 -2.62
C LEU A 65 10.30 -8.34 -2.77
N ARG A 66 11.35 -8.72 -2.02
CA ARG A 66 12.67 -8.09 -2.07
C ARG A 66 13.35 -8.28 -3.43
N GLU A 67 13.26 -9.47 -4.00
CA GLU A 67 13.72 -9.76 -5.35
C GLU A 67 12.99 -8.91 -6.39
N ALA A 68 11.66 -8.81 -6.31
CA ALA A 68 10.86 -7.95 -7.20
C ALA A 68 11.29 -6.48 -7.11
N ARG A 69 11.42 -5.94 -5.89
CA ARG A 69 11.91 -4.59 -5.64
C ARG A 69 13.32 -4.37 -6.21
N GLY A 70 14.24 -5.31 -6.00
CA GLY A 70 15.58 -5.27 -6.56
C GLY A 70 15.57 -5.25 -8.08
N LYS A 71 14.70 -6.06 -8.70
CA LYS A 71 14.59 -6.15 -10.15
C LYS A 71 14.00 -4.90 -10.79
N LEU A 72 13.05 -4.23 -10.14
CA LEU A 72 12.44 -2.97 -10.64
C LEU A 72 13.48 -1.93 -11.06
N LYS A 73 14.59 -1.79 -10.32
CA LYS A 73 15.68 -0.86 -10.66
C LYS A 73 16.29 -1.12 -12.04
N THR A 74 16.30 -2.38 -12.47
CA THR A 74 16.82 -2.82 -13.79
C THR A 74 15.78 -2.79 -14.90
N LEU A 75 14.51 -2.60 -14.56
CA LEU A 75 13.39 -2.56 -15.53
C LEU A 75 13.00 -1.14 -15.92
N ILE A 76 13.53 -0.13 -15.22
CA ILE A 76 13.34 1.30 -15.54
C ILE A 76 14.18 1.65 -16.79
N PRO A 77 13.62 2.38 -17.77
CA PRO A 77 12.27 2.94 -17.79
C PRO A 77 11.19 1.88 -18.09
N PHE A 78 10.03 2.00 -17.44
CA PHE A 78 8.88 1.18 -17.78
C PHE A 78 7.59 1.99 -17.77
N GLN A 79 6.59 1.49 -18.49
CA GLN A 79 5.23 2.00 -18.46
C GLN A 79 4.21 0.87 -18.35
N ALA A 80 3.05 1.19 -17.80
CA ALA A 80 1.93 0.27 -17.66
C ALA A 80 0.61 1.04 -17.69
N GLU A 81 -0.45 0.35 -18.10
CA GLU A 81 -1.80 0.74 -17.69
C GLU A 81 -1.98 0.38 -16.23
N ILE A 82 -2.66 1.26 -15.48
CA ILE A 82 -2.94 1.04 -14.07
C ILE A 82 -4.45 1.06 -13.82
N VAL A 83 -4.94 0.07 -13.08
CA VAL A 83 -6.33 -0.02 -12.65
C VAL A 83 -6.36 -0.10 -11.15
N GLU A 84 -7.02 0.86 -10.52
CA GLU A 84 -7.33 0.82 -9.10
C GLU A 84 -8.80 0.45 -8.91
N THR A 85 -9.08 -0.40 -7.93
CA THR A 85 -10.45 -0.71 -7.52
C THR A 85 -10.54 -0.63 -6.02
N VAL A 86 -11.47 0.18 -5.52
CA VAL A 86 -11.70 0.41 -4.10
C VAL A 86 -13.11 -0.03 -3.76
N VAL A 87 -13.27 -0.81 -2.70
CA VAL A 87 -14.55 -1.26 -2.14
C VAL A 87 -14.65 -0.72 -0.72
N VAL A 88 -15.53 0.25 -0.51
CA VAL A 88 -15.76 0.90 0.79
C VAL A 88 -17.26 0.93 1.06
N ARG A 89 -17.68 0.45 2.24
CA ARG A 89 -19.11 0.40 2.64
C ARG A 89 -20.01 -0.23 1.57
N GLY A 90 -19.54 -1.32 0.97
CA GLY A 90 -20.26 -2.05 -0.08
C GLY A 90 -20.27 -1.39 -1.47
N LYS A 91 -19.77 -0.16 -1.61
CA LYS A 91 -19.66 0.53 -2.90
C LYS A 91 -18.32 0.24 -3.55
N LYS A 92 -18.34 -0.09 -4.84
CA LYS A 92 -17.15 -0.34 -5.65
C LYS A 92 -16.87 0.85 -6.55
N PHE A 93 -15.68 1.41 -6.43
CA PHE A 93 -15.14 2.45 -7.29
C PHE A 93 -14.00 1.88 -8.11
N ARG A 94 -13.88 2.31 -9.35
CA ARG A 94 -12.81 1.88 -10.26
C ARG A 94 -12.21 3.10 -10.92
N ALA A 95 -10.89 3.24 -10.80
CA ALA A 95 -10.10 4.21 -11.51
C ALA A 95 -9.20 3.50 -12.52
N THR A 96 -8.98 4.15 -13.66
CA THR A 96 -8.09 3.63 -14.71
C THR A 96 -7.16 4.73 -15.17
N GLY A 97 -5.94 4.38 -15.56
CA GLY A 97 -5.07 5.34 -16.21
C GLY A 97 -3.71 4.76 -16.52
N LYS A 98 -2.67 5.57 -16.37
CA LYS A 98 -1.31 5.27 -16.82
C LYS A 98 -0.30 5.45 -15.70
N TYR A 99 0.68 4.58 -15.67
CA TYR A 99 1.82 4.65 -14.78
C TYR A 99 3.12 4.56 -15.58
N MET A 100 4.00 5.54 -15.40
CA MET A 100 5.32 5.59 -16.03
C MET A 100 6.36 5.85 -14.96
N GLN A 101 7.47 5.14 -15.02
CA GLN A 101 8.59 5.35 -14.13
C GLN A 101 9.88 5.43 -14.93
N GLY A 102 10.57 6.55 -14.78
CA GLY A 102 11.87 6.86 -15.39
C GLY A 102 13.01 6.83 -14.36
N GLN A 103 14.21 7.14 -14.82
CA GLN A 103 15.39 7.25 -13.96
C GLN A 103 15.35 8.54 -13.13
N GLY A 104 16.10 8.60 -12.03
CA GLY A 104 16.28 9.83 -11.25
C GLY A 104 14.98 10.36 -10.64
N ASN A 105 14.15 9.48 -10.06
CA ASN A 105 12.84 9.79 -9.46
C ASN A 105 11.78 10.33 -10.45
N LYS A 106 12.01 10.25 -11.76
CA LYS A 106 11.01 10.60 -12.77
C LYS A 106 9.82 9.65 -12.70
N LEU A 107 8.62 10.22 -12.64
CA LEU A 107 7.39 9.44 -12.50
C LEU A 107 6.20 10.19 -13.07
N ARG A 108 5.27 9.45 -13.68
CA ARG A 108 3.96 9.95 -14.07
C ARG A 108 2.89 8.93 -13.69
N LEU A 109 1.92 9.37 -12.91
CA LEU A 109 0.73 8.61 -12.57
C LEU A 109 -0.50 9.43 -12.95
N GLU A 110 -1.40 8.82 -13.70
CA GLU A 110 -2.67 9.41 -14.10
C GLU A 110 -3.78 8.43 -13.76
N PHE A 111 -4.87 8.95 -13.21
CA PHE A 111 -6.12 8.23 -13.01
C PHE A 111 -7.29 9.07 -13.45
N ASP A 112 -8.21 8.44 -14.15
CA ASP A 112 -9.58 8.90 -14.37
C ASP A 112 -10.53 7.98 -13.63
N LEU A 113 -11.55 8.55 -12.99
CA LEU A 113 -12.61 7.83 -12.31
C LEU A 113 -13.97 8.48 -12.55
N GLU A 114 -15.01 7.66 -12.60
CA GLU A 114 -16.38 8.11 -12.69
C GLU A 114 -17.22 7.42 -11.62
N VAL A 115 -17.91 8.22 -10.80
CA VAL A 115 -18.76 7.76 -9.71
C VAL A 115 -20.14 8.39 -9.86
N GLY A 116 -21.11 7.59 -10.31
CA GLY A 116 -22.43 8.12 -10.66
C GLY A 116 -22.31 9.14 -11.79
N ARG A 117 -22.55 10.42 -11.48
CA ARG A 117 -22.41 11.54 -12.44
C ARG A 117 -21.14 12.37 -12.23
N THR A 118 -20.35 12.04 -11.21
CA THR A 118 -19.15 12.80 -10.84
C THR A 118 -17.93 12.20 -11.51
N LYS A 119 -17.26 13.01 -12.33
CA LYS A 119 -15.94 12.68 -12.88
C LYS A 119 -14.85 13.20 -11.98
N GLY A 120 -13.85 12.37 -11.74
CA GLY A 120 -12.64 12.71 -11.02
C GLY A 120 -11.41 12.38 -11.85
N ALA A 121 -10.35 13.17 -11.67
CA ALA A 121 -9.04 12.90 -12.24
C ALA A 121 -7.94 13.18 -11.21
N LEU A 122 -6.90 12.36 -11.20
CA LEU A 122 -5.65 12.58 -10.48
C LEU A 122 -4.51 12.54 -11.48
N VAL A 123 -3.63 13.53 -11.39
CA VAL A 123 -2.35 13.57 -12.11
C VAL A 123 -1.25 13.81 -11.09
N GLN A 124 -0.27 12.91 -11.02
CA GLN A 124 0.98 13.10 -10.29
C GLN A 124 2.14 12.99 -11.27
N VAL A 125 2.98 14.02 -11.35
CA VAL A 125 4.14 14.02 -12.24
C VAL A 125 5.35 14.54 -11.50
N CYS A 126 6.39 13.72 -11.44
CA CYS A 126 7.71 14.08 -10.96
C CYS A 126 8.68 14.15 -12.13
N ASP A 127 9.33 15.29 -12.33
CA ASP A 127 10.40 15.46 -13.33
C ASP A 127 11.79 15.02 -12.81
N GLY A 128 11.84 14.53 -11.58
CA GLY A 128 13.05 14.17 -10.83
C GLY A 128 13.43 15.20 -9.76
N THR A 129 12.91 16.42 -9.86
CA THR A 129 13.14 17.52 -8.91
C THR A 129 11.87 18.00 -8.24
N THR A 130 10.80 18.16 -9.01
CA THR A 130 9.52 18.70 -8.55
C THR A 130 8.43 17.67 -8.80
N LEU A 131 7.73 17.29 -7.73
CA LEU A 131 6.51 16.49 -7.83
C LEU A 131 5.31 17.44 -7.85
N TYR A 132 4.60 17.48 -8.97
CA TYR A 132 3.28 18.07 -9.07
C TYR A 132 2.21 17.03 -8.77
N THR A 133 1.16 17.44 -8.06
CA THR A 133 -0.06 16.65 -7.87
C THR A 133 -1.26 17.54 -8.17
N GLN A 134 -2.09 17.17 -9.13
CA GLN A 134 -3.34 17.83 -9.47
C GLN A 134 -4.50 16.86 -9.30
N GLN A 135 -5.50 17.27 -8.54
CA GLN A 135 -6.76 16.56 -8.35
C GLN A 135 -7.89 17.42 -8.92
N LYS A 136 -8.76 16.79 -9.71
CA LYS A 136 -9.99 17.39 -10.20
C LYS A 136 -11.17 16.53 -9.76
N ILE A 137 -12.18 17.15 -9.16
CA ILE A 137 -13.44 16.49 -8.79
C ILE A 137 -14.58 17.41 -9.22
N GLY A 138 -15.33 17.00 -10.23
CA GLY A 138 -16.31 17.88 -10.88
C GLY A 138 -15.64 19.18 -11.36
N VAL A 139 -16.05 20.31 -10.79
CA VAL A 139 -15.50 21.64 -11.11
C VAL A 139 -14.33 22.06 -10.22
N ALA A 140 -14.11 21.38 -9.08
CA ALA A 140 -13.05 21.73 -8.15
C ALA A 140 -11.71 21.18 -8.67
N VAL A 141 -10.71 22.06 -8.76
CA VAL A 141 -9.33 21.69 -9.11
C VAL A 141 -8.41 22.13 -7.97
N GLN A 142 -7.59 21.20 -7.49
CA GLN A 142 -6.55 21.46 -6.51
C GLN A 142 -5.21 21.01 -7.09
N ALA A 143 -4.20 21.87 -7.02
CA ALA A 143 -2.85 21.53 -7.44
C ALA A 143 -1.84 21.86 -6.34
N THR A 144 -0.89 20.95 -6.16
CA THR A 144 0.23 21.12 -5.24
C THR A 144 1.55 20.81 -5.93
N LYS A 145 2.63 21.36 -5.38
CA LYS A 145 3.99 20.99 -5.75
C LYS A 145 4.83 20.67 -4.51
N ARG A 146 5.81 19.78 -4.68
CA ARG A 146 6.78 19.39 -3.65
C ARG A 146 8.19 19.34 -4.23
N ASP A 147 9.16 19.87 -3.50
CA ASP A 147 10.59 19.72 -3.79
C ASP A 147 11.09 18.34 -3.33
N VAL A 148 11.36 17.46 -4.30
CA VAL A 148 11.74 16.06 -4.06
C VAL A 148 13.15 15.95 -3.47
N PRO A 149 14.20 16.60 -4.00
CA PRO A 149 15.53 16.58 -3.39
C PRO A 149 15.52 17.01 -1.93
N ARG A 150 14.79 18.08 -1.59
CA ARG A 150 14.71 18.57 -0.22
C ARG A 150 14.02 17.56 0.71
N ILE A 151 12.91 16.96 0.26
CA ILE A 151 12.22 15.90 1.00
C ILE A 151 13.15 14.70 1.25
N LEU A 152 13.81 14.21 0.19
CA LEU A 152 14.71 13.06 0.29
C LEU A 152 15.93 13.34 1.19
N ASN A 153 16.47 14.55 1.16
CA ASN A 153 17.56 14.95 2.04
C ASN A 153 17.14 14.99 3.51
N GLU A 154 15.94 15.51 3.80
CA GLU A 154 15.41 15.52 5.16
C GLU A 154 15.14 14.11 5.66
N LEU A 155 14.55 13.25 4.81
CA LEU A 155 14.35 11.83 5.12
C LEU A 155 15.67 11.13 5.45
N LYS A 156 16.72 11.31 4.64
CA LYS A 156 18.05 10.75 4.92
C LYS A 156 18.59 11.20 6.28
N ARG A 157 18.45 12.48 6.63
CA ARG A 157 18.87 13.02 7.93
C ARG A 157 18.12 12.38 9.09
N MET A 158 16.82 12.17 8.95
CA MET A 158 16.00 11.51 9.97
C MET A 158 16.33 10.02 10.13
N SER A 159 16.74 9.36 9.04
CA SER A 159 17.15 7.95 9.02
C SER A 159 18.59 7.70 9.52
N SER A 160 19.37 8.76 9.76
CA SER A 160 20.79 8.67 10.18
C SER A 160 20.99 8.44 11.70
N GLY A 161 19.90 8.26 12.47
CA GLY A 161 19.97 7.90 13.89
C GLY A 161 20.14 6.39 14.14
N PRO A 162 20.46 5.95 15.37
CA PRO A 162 20.79 4.55 15.71
C PRO A 162 19.63 3.54 15.56
N ARG A 163 18.45 3.96 15.10
CA ARG A 163 17.33 3.08 14.81
C ARG A 163 16.75 3.41 13.42
N PRO A 164 16.84 2.48 12.46
CA PRO A 164 16.01 2.53 11.26
C PRO A 164 14.54 2.48 11.70
N ARG A 165 13.74 3.48 11.33
CA ARG A 165 12.30 3.49 11.59
C ARG A 165 11.55 3.01 10.34
N PRO A 166 10.65 2.02 10.46
CA PRO A 166 10.05 1.38 9.29
C PRO A 166 9.07 2.30 8.55
N GLY A 167 9.29 2.51 7.25
CA GLY A 167 8.26 2.34 6.21
C GLY A 167 7.28 3.49 5.97
N GLU A 168 7.40 4.59 6.70
CA GLU A 168 6.30 5.56 6.83
C GLU A 168 6.18 6.59 5.70
N PHE A 169 7.20 6.80 4.86
CA PHE A 169 7.22 8.00 3.97
C PHE A 169 7.16 7.74 2.48
N GLU A 170 6.86 6.50 2.10
CA GLU A 170 7.10 6.01 0.76
C GLU A 170 5.88 5.36 0.09
N ALA A 171 4.74 5.33 0.77
CA ALA A 171 3.48 4.89 0.16
C ALA A 171 2.89 5.90 -0.84
N ASP A 172 3.54 7.06 -1.05
CA ASP A 172 3.24 7.91 -2.20
C ASP A 172 4.00 7.35 -3.41
N LEU A 173 3.27 6.65 -4.29
CA LEU A 173 3.76 6.32 -5.63
C LEU A 173 4.38 7.56 -6.29
N GLY A 174 3.87 8.76 -6.01
CA GLY A 174 4.40 10.04 -6.48
C GLY A 174 5.86 10.34 -6.14
N LEU A 175 6.39 9.85 -5.01
CA LEU A 175 7.73 10.21 -4.52
C LEU A 175 8.77 9.10 -4.73
N GLY A 176 8.42 7.86 -4.39
CA GLY A 176 9.35 6.73 -4.46
C GLY A 176 9.00 5.67 -5.51
N GLY A 177 7.88 5.86 -6.21
CA GLY A 177 7.38 4.92 -7.20
C GLY A 177 7.10 3.54 -6.65
N LEU A 178 7.08 2.56 -7.54
CA LEU A 178 6.66 1.20 -7.23
C LEU A 178 7.63 0.47 -6.30
N ALA A 179 8.93 0.80 -6.38
CA ALA A 179 9.95 0.19 -5.53
C ALA A 179 9.75 0.58 -4.05
N ALA A 180 9.43 1.85 -3.80
CA ALA A 180 9.15 2.39 -2.48
C ALA A 180 7.83 1.84 -1.90
N LEU A 181 6.81 1.65 -2.75
CA LEU A 181 5.59 0.94 -2.35
C LEU A 181 5.90 -0.51 -1.90
N LEU A 182 6.71 -1.26 -2.66
CA LEU A 182 7.10 -2.61 -2.25
C LEU A 182 7.95 -2.63 -0.97
N GLU A 183 8.79 -1.61 -0.77
CA GLU A 183 9.56 -1.43 0.46
C GLU A 183 8.68 -1.18 1.67
N SER A 184 7.70 -0.28 1.55
CA SER A 184 6.70 -0.03 2.59
C SER A 184 5.95 -1.32 2.96
N LEU A 185 5.62 -2.17 1.99
CA LEU A 185 5.05 -3.49 2.25
C LEU A 185 6.02 -4.45 2.96
N ASP A 186 7.29 -4.51 2.57
CA ASP A 186 8.30 -5.37 3.23
C ASP A 186 8.51 -4.96 4.70
N GLN A 187 8.35 -3.68 5.01
CA GLN A 187 8.57 -3.12 6.35
C GLN A 187 7.33 -3.16 7.26
N SER A 188 6.12 -3.18 6.69
CA SER A 188 4.86 -3.19 7.45
C SER A 188 4.20 -4.57 7.55
N MET A 189 4.57 -5.52 6.68
CA MET A 189 3.93 -6.83 6.61
C MET A 189 4.82 -7.96 7.10
N SER A 190 4.19 -8.97 7.70
CA SER A 190 4.73 -10.32 7.86
C SER A 190 4.16 -11.23 6.77
N PHE A 191 4.96 -11.52 5.73
CA PHE A 191 4.56 -12.45 4.67
C PHE A 191 4.72 -13.91 5.12
N ILE A 192 3.60 -14.61 5.24
CA ILE A 192 3.51 -15.95 5.83
C ILE A 192 3.18 -17.04 4.81
N ARG A 193 2.75 -16.68 3.60
CA ARG A 193 2.37 -17.63 2.55
C ARG A 193 3.02 -17.24 1.24
N GLN A 194 3.51 -18.24 0.52
CA GLN A 194 3.94 -18.16 -0.87
C GLN A 194 3.34 -19.33 -1.63
N ARG A 195 2.86 -19.07 -2.83
CA ARG A 195 2.39 -20.09 -3.77
C ARG A 195 2.67 -19.66 -5.19
N GLU A 196 2.75 -20.62 -6.09
CA GLU A 196 2.82 -20.35 -7.52
C GLU A 196 1.47 -20.57 -8.16
N GLN A 197 1.13 -19.74 -9.14
CA GLN A 197 -0.06 -19.93 -9.94
C GLN A 197 0.13 -19.35 -11.33
N THR A 198 -0.40 -20.04 -12.34
CA THR A 198 -0.45 -19.57 -13.72
C THR A 198 -1.83 -19.01 -14.03
N PHE A 199 -1.89 -17.79 -14.56
CA PHE A 199 -3.10 -17.17 -15.09
C PHE A 199 -2.86 -16.77 -16.54
N GLN A 200 -3.78 -17.14 -17.45
CA GLN A 200 -3.66 -16.77 -18.86
C GLN A 200 -2.26 -17.08 -19.45
N LYS A 201 -1.72 -18.27 -19.13
CA LYS A 201 -0.36 -18.73 -19.51
C LYS A 201 0.81 -17.92 -18.93
N ARG A 202 0.57 -17.01 -17.98
CA ARG A 202 1.62 -16.25 -17.28
C ARG A 202 1.82 -16.80 -15.87
N PRO A 203 3.04 -17.25 -15.53
CA PRO A 203 3.34 -17.79 -14.21
C PRO A 203 3.59 -16.66 -13.19
N PHE A 204 3.01 -16.78 -12.00
CA PHE A 204 3.17 -15.82 -10.90
C PHE A 204 3.65 -16.50 -9.61
N VAL A 205 4.52 -15.81 -8.88
CA VAL A 205 4.72 -16.01 -7.44
C VAL A 205 3.71 -15.12 -6.73
N ILE A 206 2.91 -15.71 -5.86
CA ILE A 206 1.89 -15.02 -5.07
C ILE A 206 2.28 -15.13 -3.62
N ILE A 207 2.48 -13.98 -2.98
CA ILE A 207 2.77 -13.89 -1.56
C ILE A 207 1.60 -13.25 -0.82
N GLU A 208 1.38 -13.67 0.42
CA GLU A 208 0.33 -13.13 1.28
C GLU A 208 0.86 -12.91 2.69
N GLY A 209 0.51 -11.76 3.27
CA GLY A 209 0.95 -11.33 4.59
C GLY A 209 -0.14 -10.59 5.37
N THR A 210 0.13 -10.40 6.64
CA THR A 210 -0.64 -9.57 7.59
C THR A 210 0.25 -8.44 8.09
N TRP A 211 -0.32 -7.42 8.72
CA TRP A 211 0.45 -6.43 9.45
C TRP A 211 1.38 -7.09 10.48
N ASN A 212 2.59 -6.55 10.65
CA ASN A 212 3.49 -6.95 11.74
C ASN A 212 3.07 -6.29 13.07
N ALA A 213 3.61 -6.79 14.19
CA ALA A 213 3.26 -6.29 15.53
C ALA A 213 3.52 -4.79 15.67
N THR A 214 4.69 -4.32 15.23
CA THR A 214 5.07 -2.89 15.25
C THR A 214 4.10 -1.99 14.51
N PHE A 215 3.48 -2.45 13.42
CA PHE A 215 2.47 -1.68 12.72
C PHE A 215 1.14 -1.68 13.47
N LEU A 216 0.75 -2.82 14.04
CA LEU A 216 -0.50 -2.95 14.79
C LEU A 216 -0.51 -2.08 16.06
N GLU A 217 0.60 -2.05 16.80
CA GLU A 217 0.80 -1.18 17.97
C GLU A 217 0.59 0.30 17.66
N LYS A 218 0.84 0.75 16.42
CA LYS A 218 0.60 2.14 16.00
C LYS A 218 -0.85 2.43 15.62
N LEU A 219 -1.65 1.40 15.44
CA LEU A 219 -2.99 1.49 14.85
C LEU A 219 -4.10 1.34 15.88
N THR A 220 -3.85 0.59 16.95
CA THR A 220 -4.77 0.37 18.06
C THR A 220 -4.39 1.29 19.21
N ASP A 221 -5.34 2.08 19.72
CA ASP A 221 -5.21 2.62 21.08
C ASP A 221 -5.31 1.43 22.06
N ASP A 222 -4.51 1.43 23.13
CA ASP A 222 -4.38 0.34 24.11
C ASP A 222 -5.72 -0.10 24.76
N ASP A 223 -6.80 0.68 24.58
CA ASP A 223 -8.13 0.44 25.14
C ASP A 223 -9.04 -0.46 24.27
N GLN A 224 -8.59 -0.92 23.10
CA GLN A 224 -9.41 -1.78 22.24
C GLN A 224 -9.20 -3.26 22.58
N ALA A 225 -10.23 -3.93 23.09
CA ALA A 225 -10.19 -5.36 23.41
C ALA A 225 -9.67 -6.19 22.21
N ASP A 226 -8.71 -7.08 22.47
CA ASP A 226 -7.97 -7.91 21.49
C ASP A 226 -8.85 -8.66 20.47
N ASP A 227 -10.13 -8.89 20.80
CA ASP A 227 -11.10 -9.63 19.99
C ASP A 227 -11.95 -8.78 19.03
N ALA A 228 -11.88 -7.43 19.06
CA ALA A 228 -12.72 -6.57 18.24
C ALA A 228 -12.35 -6.57 16.73
N GLY A 229 -11.18 -7.10 16.38
CA GLY A 229 -10.66 -7.11 15.01
C GLY A 229 -10.25 -5.71 14.51
N LEU A 230 -9.61 -5.66 13.34
CA LEU A 230 -9.13 -4.39 12.78
C LEU A 230 -10.30 -3.50 12.31
N PRO A 231 -10.17 -2.15 12.38
CA PRO A 231 -11.17 -1.23 11.87
C PRO A 231 -11.57 -1.51 10.40
N GLU A 232 -12.80 -1.14 10.00
CA GLU A 232 -13.34 -1.45 8.66
C GLU A 232 -12.43 -0.95 7.52
N TYR A 233 -11.81 0.22 7.71
CA TYR A 233 -10.92 0.86 6.74
C TYR A 233 -9.51 0.27 6.70
N VAL A 234 -9.17 -0.62 7.64
CA VAL A 234 -7.86 -1.28 7.72
C VAL A 234 -7.98 -2.69 7.15
N PRO A 235 -7.17 -3.05 6.14
CA PRO A 235 -7.20 -4.40 5.58
C PRO A 235 -6.61 -5.41 6.57
N ASP A 236 -7.11 -6.64 6.55
CA ASP A 236 -6.59 -7.75 7.33
C ASP A 236 -5.35 -8.40 6.68
N ARG A 237 -5.27 -8.37 5.36
CA ARG A 237 -4.19 -9.02 4.60
C ARG A 237 -3.80 -8.23 3.37
N VAL A 238 -2.57 -8.44 2.94
CA VAL A 238 -2.09 -8.03 1.62
C VAL A 238 -1.65 -9.23 0.82
N ARG A 239 -2.01 -9.24 -0.46
CA ARG A 239 -1.56 -10.23 -1.44
C ARG A 239 -0.88 -9.54 -2.61
N VAL A 240 0.31 -9.99 -2.96
CA VAL A 240 1.10 -9.46 -4.07
C VAL A 240 1.31 -10.55 -5.12
N TYR A 241 1.09 -10.22 -6.39
CA TYR A 241 1.27 -11.09 -7.55
C TYR A 241 2.50 -10.61 -8.33
N ILE A 242 3.51 -11.46 -8.42
CA ILE A 242 4.83 -11.15 -9.01
C ILE A 242 5.06 -12.09 -10.18
N ASP A 243 5.32 -11.55 -11.37
CA ASP A 243 5.58 -12.36 -12.57
C ASP A 243 6.87 -13.19 -12.40
N LYS A 244 6.81 -14.50 -12.70
CA LYS A 244 7.94 -15.42 -12.53
C LYS A 244 9.05 -15.23 -13.56
N THR A 245 8.82 -14.50 -14.63
CA THR A 245 9.82 -14.24 -15.68
C THR A 245 10.46 -12.89 -15.45
N THR A 246 9.65 -11.83 -15.35
CA THR A 246 10.16 -10.45 -15.25
C THR A 246 10.43 -10.01 -13.82
N ARG A 247 9.88 -10.72 -12.81
CA ARG A 247 9.80 -10.28 -11.40
C ARG A 247 9.03 -8.96 -11.21
N PHE A 248 8.25 -8.54 -12.21
CA PHE A 248 7.43 -7.33 -12.11
C PHE A 248 6.19 -7.58 -11.23
N PRO A 249 5.85 -6.69 -10.29
CA PRO A 249 4.62 -6.79 -9.49
C PRO A 249 3.41 -6.38 -10.33
N HIS A 250 2.57 -7.34 -10.71
CA HIS A 250 1.39 -7.07 -11.54
C HIS A 250 0.16 -6.68 -10.75
N ARG A 251 0.04 -7.10 -9.49
CA ARG A 251 -1.14 -6.82 -8.69
C ARG A 251 -0.83 -6.80 -7.21
N ILE A 252 -1.34 -5.80 -6.51
CA ILE A 252 -1.34 -5.70 -5.05
C ILE A 252 -2.81 -5.65 -4.62
N VAL A 253 -3.22 -6.52 -3.70
CA VAL A 253 -4.60 -6.60 -3.20
C VAL A 253 -4.60 -6.51 -1.69
N TYR A 254 -5.27 -5.49 -1.18
CA TYR A 254 -5.61 -5.32 0.22
C TYR A 254 -6.96 -6.00 0.47
N LEU A 255 -7.00 -6.92 1.42
CA LEU A 255 -8.13 -7.81 1.68
C LEU A 255 -8.67 -7.55 3.09
N LYS A 256 -9.99 -7.50 3.22
CA LYS A 256 -10.71 -7.38 4.50
C LYS A 256 -11.45 -8.68 4.80
N LYS A 257 -11.45 -9.12 6.06
CA LYS A 257 -12.34 -10.21 6.49
C LYS A 257 -13.78 -9.69 6.54
N ALA A 258 -14.71 -10.45 5.97
CA ALA A 258 -16.13 -10.15 6.14
C ALA A 258 -16.55 -10.42 7.60
N THR A 259 -17.35 -9.55 8.19
CA THR A 259 -17.84 -9.67 9.56
C THR A 259 -18.50 -11.04 9.79
N GLY A 260 -18.08 -11.74 10.85
CA GLY A 260 -18.60 -13.06 11.20
C GLY A 260 -18.20 -14.21 10.25
N GLN A 261 -17.34 -13.97 9.27
CA GLN A 261 -16.91 -14.98 8.29
C GLN A 261 -15.39 -15.04 8.15
N LYS A 262 -14.85 -16.24 7.88
CA LYS A 262 -13.42 -16.42 7.55
C LYS A 262 -13.08 -16.06 6.09
N VAL A 263 -13.99 -15.40 5.38
CA VAL A 263 -13.86 -15.07 3.96
C VAL A 263 -13.19 -13.70 3.82
N LEU A 264 -12.13 -13.66 3.01
CA LEU A 264 -11.43 -12.43 2.64
C LEU A 264 -12.02 -11.85 1.37
N ARG A 265 -12.35 -10.56 1.39
CA ARG A 265 -12.84 -9.81 0.23
C ARG A 265 -11.86 -8.69 -0.15
N PRO A 266 -11.61 -8.44 -1.44
CA PRO A 266 -10.82 -7.29 -1.87
C PRO A 266 -11.46 -5.99 -1.38
N MET A 267 -10.67 -5.20 -0.66
CA MET A 267 -11.00 -3.84 -0.26
C MET A 267 -10.35 -2.85 -1.22
N VAL A 268 -9.07 -3.03 -1.52
CA VAL A 268 -8.41 -2.26 -2.58
C VAL A 268 -7.54 -3.17 -3.43
N SER A 269 -7.52 -2.94 -4.74
CA SER A 269 -6.56 -3.58 -5.63
C SER A 269 -5.92 -2.56 -6.57
N LEU A 270 -4.61 -2.66 -6.70
CA LEU A 270 -3.81 -1.98 -7.72
C LEU A 270 -3.35 -3.01 -8.73
N GLU A 271 -3.68 -2.82 -10.01
CA GLU A 271 -3.34 -3.73 -11.10
C GLU A 271 -2.54 -3.01 -12.18
N PHE A 272 -1.36 -3.55 -12.52
CA PHE A 272 -0.52 -3.09 -13.61
C PHE A 272 -0.69 -4.02 -14.81
N ARG A 273 -1.17 -3.45 -15.92
CA ARG A 273 -1.50 -4.15 -17.16
C ARG A 273 -0.63 -3.62 -18.29
N ASN A 274 -0.50 -4.42 -19.35
CA ASN A 274 0.25 -4.05 -20.56
C ASN A 274 1.64 -3.47 -20.24
N VAL A 275 2.32 -4.09 -19.27
CA VAL A 275 3.61 -3.63 -18.76
C VAL A 275 4.66 -3.74 -19.87
N GLN A 276 5.27 -2.61 -20.19
CA GLN A 276 6.37 -2.49 -21.13
C GLN A 276 7.62 -2.07 -20.36
N VAL A 277 8.57 -2.99 -20.22
CA VAL A 277 9.89 -2.73 -19.65
C VAL A 277 10.82 -2.21 -20.74
N ASN A 278 11.82 -1.40 -20.38
CA ASN A 278 12.67 -0.67 -21.33
C ASN A 278 11.84 0.20 -22.30
N ALA A 279 10.79 0.82 -21.79
CA ALA A 279 9.90 1.65 -22.60
C ALA A 279 10.66 2.89 -23.12
N PRO A 280 10.39 3.36 -24.36
CA PRO A 280 11.05 4.51 -24.95
C PRO A 280 10.51 5.83 -24.36
N LEU A 281 10.70 6.03 -23.06
CA LEU A 281 10.29 7.24 -22.34
C LEU A 281 11.37 8.31 -22.46
N THR A 282 10.96 9.54 -22.74
CA THR A 282 11.84 10.71 -22.80
C THR A 282 11.52 11.65 -21.64
N ASP A 283 12.37 12.65 -21.40
CA ASP A 283 12.14 13.64 -20.35
C ASP A 283 10.81 14.39 -20.53
N ALA A 284 10.37 14.58 -21.78
CA ALA A 284 9.07 15.17 -22.09
C ALA A 284 7.89 14.36 -21.52
N SER A 285 8.04 13.04 -21.33
CA SER A 285 7.02 12.18 -20.70
C SER A 285 6.75 12.58 -19.24
N PHE A 286 7.70 13.26 -18.59
CA PHE A 286 7.64 13.66 -17.18
C PHE A 286 7.50 15.17 -16.98
N VAL A 287 7.17 15.91 -18.05
CA VAL A 287 6.84 17.33 -17.94
C VAL A 287 5.35 17.48 -17.63
N PHE A 288 5.04 18.32 -16.64
CA PHE A 288 3.68 18.73 -16.33
C PHE A 288 3.62 20.24 -16.13
N LYS A 289 2.66 20.87 -16.79
CA LYS A 289 2.34 22.28 -16.63
C LYS A 289 0.88 22.34 -16.18
N PRO A 290 0.61 22.69 -14.91
CA PRO A 290 -0.74 23.00 -14.46
C PRO A 290 -1.36 24.09 -15.34
N ASP A 291 -2.68 24.07 -15.48
CA ASP A 291 -3.39 25.13 -16.18
C ASP A 291 -3.08 26.50 -15.53
N PRO A 292 -2.85 27.58 -16.30
CA PRO A 292 -2.52 28.90 -15.75
C PRO A 292 -3.54 29.44 -14.74
N SER A 293 -4.81 29.04 -14.85
CA SER A 293 -5.88 29.43 -13.91
C SER A 293 -5.85 28.67 -12.59
N VAL A 294 -5.11 27.56 -12.52
CA VAL A 294 -5.03 26.70 -11.33
C VAL A 294 -3.93 27.19 -10.41
N ARG A 295 -4.32 27.62 -9.20
CA ARG A 295 -3.36 27.98 -8.16
C ARG A 295 -2.62 26.74 -7.65
N VAL A 296 -1.31 26.68 -7.88
CA VAL A 296 -0.44 25.62 -7.38
C VAL A 296 0.10 26.01 -6.00
N GLN A 297 -0.18 25.19 -5.00
CA GLN A 297 0.32 25.39 -3.64
C GLN A 297 1.63 24.64 -3.42
N ASP A 298 2.67 25.32 -2.92
CA ASP A 298 3.87 24.64 -2.45
C ASP A 298 3.62 24.04 -1.07
N VAL A 299 3.60 22.71 -0.99
CA VAL A 299 3.33 21.98 0.26
C VAL A 299 4.57 21.28 0.80
N THR A 300 5.76 21.62 0.29
CA THR A 300 7.03 20.96 0.70
C THR A 300 7.27 21.04 2.21
N ASN A 301 7.14 22.24 2.79
CA ASN A 301 7.35 22.43 4.23
C ASN A 301 6.30 21.69 5.05
N ALA A 302 5.02 21.79 4.66
CA ALA A 302 3.92 21.11 5.35
C ALA A 302 4.13 19.59 5.34
N PHE A 303 4.51 19.03 4.18
CA PHE A 303 4.84 17.62 4.05
C PHE A 303 6.00 17.22 4.96
N ILE A 304 7.13 17.94 4.92
CA ILE A 304 8.28 17.65 5.80
C ILE A 304 7.89 17.70 7.29
N GLN A 305 7.06 18.66 7.70
CA GLN A 305 6.63 18.75 9.10
C GLN A 305 5.72 17.60 9.51
N GLN A 306 4.79 17.20 8.64
CA GLN A 306 3.95 16.02 8.86
C GLN A 306 4.81 14.76 9.04
N ILE A 307 5.84 14.61 8.21
CA ILE A 307 6.79 13.50 8.32
C ILE A 307 7.49 13.48 9.68
N LYS A 308 8.02 14.63 10.10
CA LYS A 308 8.71 14.75 11.40
C LYS A 308 7.82 14.38 12.58
N GLN A 309 6.55 14.78 12.54
CA GLN A 309 5.59 14.48 13.59
C GLN A 309 5.32 12.98 13.70
N GLN A 310 5.12 12.28 12.59
CA GLN A 310 4.93 10.83 12.57
C GLN A 310 6.15 10.09 13.14
N VAL A 311 7.36 10.55 12.78
CA VAL A 311 8.63 10.02 13.29
C VAL A 311 8.77 10.19 14.81
N GLN A 312 8.36 11.33 15.37
CA GLN A 312 8.48 11.63 16.79
C GLN A 312 7.46 10.87 17.64
N SER A 313 6.21 10.77 17.19
CA SER A 313 5.16 10.03 17.91
C SER A 313 5.45 8.53 18.01
N GLY A 314 6.11 7.93 17.01
CA GLY A 314 6.56 6.53 17.08
C GLY A 314 7.82 6.28 17.94
N GLY A 315 8.49 7.34 18.42
CA GLY A 315 9.72 7.24 19.23
C GLY A 315 9.49 7.42 20.73
N ALA A 316 8.49 8.21 21.13
CA ALA A 316 8.22 8.51 22.54
C ALA A 316 7.63 7.32 23.32
N ALA A 317 6.90 6.42 22.65
CA ALA A 317 6.33 5.22 23.28
C ALA A 317 7.39 4.19 23.72
N ALA A 318 8.56 4.16 23.08
CA ALA A 318 9.62 3.18 23.35
C ALA A 318 10.59 3.58 24.49
N SER A 319 10.45 4.77 25.07
CA SER A 319 11.33 5.29 26.14
C SER A 319 10.64 5.39 27.51
N GLY A 320 9.38 4.97 27.62
CA GLY A 320 8.60 5.09 28.86
C GLY A 320 8.82 3.97 29.89
N GLU A 321 9.45 2.86 29.50
CA GLU A 321 9.51 1.64 30.32
C GLU A 321 10.94 1.28 30.74
N SER A 322 11.64 2.20 31.40
CA SER A 322 12.90 1.87 32.09
C SER A 322 13.13 2.74 33.32
N GLY A 323 12.13 2.86 34.20
CA GLY A 323 12.28 3.68 35.40
C GLY A 323 11.14 3.63 36.40
N ARG A 324 10.75 2.46 36.91
CA ARG A 324 10.08 2.34 38.21
C ARG A 324 10.15 0.91 38.77
N THR A 325 11.35 0.49 39.16
CA THR A 325 11.51 -0.54 40.20
C THR A 325 12.33 0.08 41.32
N GLY A 326 11.73 0.19 42.51
CA GLY A 326 12.36 0.85 43.65
C GLY A 326 11.46 0.85 44.88
N ASN A 327 11.38 -0.33 45.51
CA ASN A 327 11.06 -0.62 46.92
C ASN A 327 10.25 0.38 47.76
N SER A 328 9.11 -0.08 48.26
CA SER A 328 8.60 0.31 49.58
C SER A 328 8.71 -0.89 50.53
N PRO A 329 9.21 -0.73 51.78
CA PRO A 329 9.26 -1.80 52.76
C PRO A 329 7.92 -1.96 53.49
N SER A 330 7.54 -3.20 53.79
CA SER A 330 6.33 -3.55 54.54
C SER A 330 6.42 -3.08 56.00
N PRO A 331 5.30 -2.67 56.62
CA PRO A 331 5.28 -2.23 58.01
C PRO A 331 5.19 -3.41 58.99
N ARG A 332 5.89 -3.27 60.11
CA ARG A 332 5.48 -3.79 61.42
C ARG A 332 5.27 -2.60 62.33
#